data_AF-A0A5C3KCB1-F1
#
_entry.id   AF-A0A5C3KCB1-F1
#
_cell.length_a   1.000
_cell.length_b   1.000
_cell.length_c   1.000
_cell.angle_alpha   90.00
_cell.angle_beta   90.00
_cell.angle_gamma   90.00
#
_symmetry.space_group_name_H-M   'P 1'
#
loop_
_entity.id
_entity.type
_entity.pdbx_description
1 polymer ?
#
loop_
_entity_poly.entity_id
_entity_poly.type
_entity_poly.pdbx_seq_one_letter_code
_entity_poly.pdbx_strand_id
1 'polypeptide(L)'
;MGFWSPSDTGVGYQCDISENDFEKGIFYFEALCMASTLTWLTKEFSRKHRDCSKPVKVIIYCDNTNTVLVFNILKASEKYNKILVHTANLLIKFNIQLKVDHIPGEKNMVADLLLRENTTKLKSLLPTLSISRFTPPSL
;
A
#
# COMPACT_ATOMS: atom_id res chain seq x y z
N MET A 1 -9.11 -3.53 2.43
CA MET A 1 -7.69 -3.11 2.33
C MET A 1 -7.56 -1.65 2.76
N GLY A 2 -6.45 -1.25 3.37
CA GLY A 2 -6.26 0.15 3.79
C GLY A 2 -4.79 0.56 3.86
N PHE A 3 -4.49 1.79 3.44
CA PHE A 3 -3.16 2.41 3.57
C PHE A 3 -3.31 3.91 3.82
N TRP A 4 -2.26 4.56 4.33
CA TRP A 4 -2.25 6.00 4.56
C TRP A 4 -0.85 6.57 4.39
N SER A 5 -0.77 7.88 4.15
CA SER A 5 0.50 8.61 4.09
C SER A 5 0.57 9.63 5.23
N PRO A 6 1.52 9.50 6.18
CA PRO A 6 1.71 10.48 7.23
C PRO A 6 2.32 11.79 6.70
N SER A 7 3.01 11.73 5.57
CA SER A 7 4.03 12.73 5.24
C SER A 7 3.51 13.98 4.53
N ASP A 8 2.28 14.02 4.02
CA ASP A 8 1.82 15.22 3.29
C ASP A 8 0.32 15.32 2.97
N THR A 9 -0.45 14.23 2.96
CA THR A 9 -1.82 14.28 2.41
C THR A 9 -2.89 14.37 3.48
N GLY A 10 -2.64 13.90 4.71
CA GLY A 10 -3.70 13.76 5.71
C GLY A 10 -4.87 12.92 5.20
N VAL A 11 -4.59 11.98 4.28
CA VAL A 11 -5.61 11.12 3.66
C VAL A 11 -5.27 9.66 3.93
N GLY A 12 -6.24 8.94 4.47
CA GLY A 12 -6.28 7.49 4.52
C GLY A 12 -7.10 6.96 3.34
N TYR A 13 -6.69 5.82 2.80
CA TYR A 13 -7.33 5.18 1.66
C TYR A 13 -7.86 3.82 2.08
N GLN A 14 -9.12 3.54 1.74
CA GLN A 14 -9.77 2.27 2.01
C GLN A 14 -10.38 1.67 0.73
N CYS A 15 -10.43 0.35 0.68
CA CYS A 15 -11.06 -0.40 -0.39
C CYS A 15 -11.74 -1.64 0.19
N ASP A 16 -13.01 -1.83 -0.16
CA ASP A 16 -13.75 -3.03 0.20
C ASP A 16 -13.21 -4.23 -0.56
N ILE A 17 -13.24 -5.38 0.11
CA ILE A 17 -12.95 -6.66 -0.52
C ILE A 17 -14.30 -7.31 -0.77
N SER A 18 -14.57 -7.69 -2.02
CA SER A 18 -15.77 -8.44 -2.36
C SER A 18 -15.75 -9.79 -1.66
N GLU A 19 -16.90 -10.24 -1.13
CA GLU A 19 -17.02 -11.57 -0.49
C GLU A 19 -16.59 -12.70 -1.43
N ASN A 20 -16.82 -12.53 -2.74
CA ASN A 20 -16.41 -13.46 -3.79
C ASN A 20 -14.89 -13.63 -3.88
N ASP A 21 -14.10 -12.70 -3.34
CA ASP A 21 -12.64 -12.73 -3.42
C ASP A 21 -11.97 -13.32 -2.17
N PHE A 22 -12.74 -13.67 -1.12
CA PHE A 22 -12.17 -14.13 0.16
C PHE A 22 -11.32 -15.39 0.05
N GLU A 23 -11.57 -16.24 -0.96
CA GLU A 23 -10.77 -17.42 -1.28
C GLU A 23 -9.29 -17.10 -1.58
N LYS A 24 -8.98 -15.87 -1.98
CA LYS A 24 -7.59 -15.42 -2.27
C LYS A 24 -6.76 -15.30 -0.99
N GLY A 25 -7.41 -15.13 0.16
CA GLY A 25 -6.80 -15.10 1.48
C GLY A 25 -6.12 -13.78 1.86
N ILE A 26 -5.91 -13.59 3.16
CA ILE A 26 -5.44 -12.33 3.76
C ILE A 26 -4.12 -11.84 3.15
N PHE A 27 -3.13 -12.72 3.01
CA PHE A 27 -1.82 -12.38 2.44
C PHE A 27 -1.90 -11.87 0.99
N TYR A 28 -2.88 -12.33 0.21
CA TYR A 28 -3.09 -11.80 -1.15
C TYR A 28 -3.57 -10.36 -1.11
N PHE A 29 -4.51 -10.04 -0.22
CA PHE A 29 -5.01 -8.67 -0.06
C PHE A 29 -3.98 -7.72 0.53
N GLU A 30 -3.09 -8.19 1.39
CA GLU A 30 -1.95 -7.39 1.83
C GLU A 30 -1.02 -7.06 0.67
N ALA A 31 -0.65 -8.06 -0.14
CA ALA A 31 0.19 -7.85 -1.33
C ALA A 31 -0.49 -6.93 -2.35
N LEU A 32 -1.81 -7.09 -2.56
CA LEU A 32 -2.59 -6.22 -3.44
C LEU A 32 -2.69 -4.79 -2.88
N CYS A 33 -2.79 -4.63 -1.56
CA CYS A 33 -2.77 -3.33 -0.89
C CYS A 33 -1.41 -2.61 -1.10
N MET A 34 -0.30 -3.34 -1.02
CA MET A 34 1.04 -2.82 -1.32
C MET A 34 1.15 -2.33 -2.78
N ALA A 35 0.73 -3.15 -3.74
CA ALA A 35 0.71 -2.77 -5.16
C ALA A 35 -0.22 -1.57 -5.43
N SER A 36 -1.35 -1.49 -4.73
CA SER A 36 -2.27 -0.36 -4.80
C SER A 36 -1.67 0.92 -4.23
N THR A 37 -0.95 0.82 -3.11
CA THR A 37 -0.22 1.93 -2.49
C THR A 37 0.81 2.52 -3.45
N LEU A 38 1.58 1.67 -4.12
CA LEU A 38 2.56 2.10 -5.14
C LEU A 38 1.88 2.68 -6.39
N THR A 39 0.76 2.10 -6.83
CA THR A 39 -0.02 2.63 -7.94
C THR A 39 -0.57 4.02 -7.63
N TRP A 40 -1.03 4.25 -6.40
CA TRP A 40 -1.43 5.57 -5.94
C TRP A 40 -0.24 6.54 -5.90
N LEU A 41 0.87 6.12 -5.28
CA LEU A 41 2.05 6.95 -5.12
C LEU A 41 2.64 7.42 -6.46
N THR A 42 2.68 6.54 -7.46
CA THR A 42 3.16 6.88 -8.80
C THR A 42 2.27 7.88 -9.53
N LYS A 43 0.95 7.86 -9.28
CA LYS A 43 0.02 8.90 -9.76
C LYS A 43 0.30 10.25 -9.08
N GLU A 44 0.57 10.24 -7.78
CA GLU A 44 0.94 11.46 -7.04
C GLU A 44 2.29 12.02 -7.50
N PHE A 45 3.30 11.18 -7.69
CA PHE A 45 4.60 11.61 -8.22
C PHE A 45 4.49 12.18 -9.63
N SER A 46 3.71 11.56 -10.51
CA SER A 46 3.48 12.09 -11.87
C SER A 46 2.92 13.51 -11.86
N ARG A 47 2.18 13.89 -10.80
CA ARG A 47 1.66 15.25 -10.62
C ARG A 47 2.70 16.22 -10.07
N LYS A 48 3.64 15.75 -9.23
CA LYS A 48 4.55 16.60 -8.43
C LYS A 48 6.01 16.62 -8.91
N HIS A 49 6.51 15.56 -9.54
CA HIS A 49 7.92 15.38 -9.89
C HIS A 49 8.06 15.16 -11.40
N ARG A 50 8.58 16.19 -12.10
CA ARG A 50 8.89 16.13 -13.55
C ARG A 50 10.31 15.70 -13.87
N ASP A 51 11.23 15.74 -12.91
CA ASP A 51 12.64 15.44 -13.13
C ASP A 51 12.96 14.02 -12.64
N CYS A 52 13.12 13.10 -13.60
CA CYS A 52 13.40 11.68 -13.37
C CYS A 52 14.90 11.36 -13.24
N SER A 53 15.77 12.37 -13.14
CA SER A 53 17.23 12.16 -13.12
C SER A 53 17.75 11.44 -11.87
N LYS A 54 17.01 11.45 -10.75
CA LYS A 54 17.38 10.76 -9.51
C LYS A 54 16.30 9.75 -9.09
N PRO A 55 16.69 8.58 -8.55
CA PRO A 55 15.71 7.64 -8.05
C PRO A 55 14.89 8.20 -6.90
N VAL A 56 13.58 7.96 -6.92
CA VAL A 56 12.67 8.34 -5.83
C VAL A 56 12.73 7.26 -4.76
N LYS A 57 13.16 7.64 -3.55
CA LYS A 57 13.26 6.71 -2.43
C LYS A 57 11.93 6.63 -1.71
N VAL A 58 11.36 5.43 -1.63
CA VAL A 58 10.06 5.18 -1.03
C VAL A 58 10.24 4.14 0.06
N ILE A 59 9.74 4.45 1.25
CA ILE A 59 9.59 3.49 2.33
C ILE A 59 8.10 3.22 2.55
N ILE A 60 7.72 1.94 2.58
CA ILE A 60 6.38 1.50 2.99
C ILE A 60 6.54 0.71 4.27
N TYR A 61 5.79 1.10 5.29
CA TYR A 61 5.74 0.39 6.56
C TYR A 61 4.60 -0.63 6.55
N CYS A 62 4.88 -1.84 7.03
CA CYS A 62 3.92 -2.94 7.10
C CYS A 62 4.18 -3.75 8.38
N ASP A 63 3.16 -4.28 9.01
CA ASP A 63 3.25 -5.14 10.19
C ASP A 63 3.27 -6.64 9.87
N ASN A 64 3.04 -7.01 8.60
CA ASN A 64 3.14 -8.39 8.18
C ASN A 64 4.54 -8.71 7.63
N THR A 65 5.30 -9.49 8.39
CA THR A 65 6.65 -9.92 8.04
C THR A 65 6.73 -10.73 6.74
N ASN A 66 5.69 -11.51 6.39
CA ASN A 66 5.64 -12.23 5.12
C ASN A 66 5.57 -11.26 3.94
N THR A 67 4.75 -10.21 4.06
CA THR A 67 4.61 -9.16 3.05
C THR A 67 5.91 -8.36 2.90
N VAL A 68 6.54 -8.00 4.02
CA VAL A 68 7.87 -7.35 4.04
C VAL A 68 8.91 -8.19 3.29
N LEU A 69 8.99 -9.49 3.58
CA LEU A 69 9.94 -10.39 2.92
C LEU A 69 9.70 -10.46 1.42
N VAL A 70 8.45 -10.76 1.01
CA VAL A 70 8.07 -10.91 -0.41
C VAL A 70 8.42 -9.68 -1.25
N PHE A 71 8.16 -8.48 -0.75
CA PHE A 71 8.41 -7.24 -1.50
C PHE A 71 9.87 -6.78 -1.47
N ASN A 72 10.65 -7.14 -0.44
CA ASN A 72 12.08 -6.84 -0.41
C ASN A 72 12.90 -7.77 -1.32
N ILE A 73 12.48 -9.02 -1.51
CA ILE A 73 13.18 -9.97 -2.41
C ILE A 73 12.52 -10.12 -3.78
N LEU A 74 11.32 -9.55 -3.98
CA LEU A 74 10.49 -9.67 -5.18
C LEU A 74 10.29 -11.13 -5.66
N LYS A 75 10.08 -12.04 -4.71
CA LYS A 75 9.89 -13.47 -4.97
C LYS A 75 8.76 -14.00 -4.09
N ALA A 76 7.82 -14.71 -4.71
CA ALA A 76 6.71 -15.35 -4.02
C ALA A 76 6.21 -16.56 -4.81
N SER A 77 5.17 -17.24 -4.29
CA SER A 77 4.48 -18.29 -5.02
C SER A 77 3.67 -17.72 -6.21
N GLU A 78 3.32 -18.58 -7.15
CA GLU A 78 2.70 -18.22 -8.43
C GLU A 78 1.49 -17.30 -8.30
N LYS A 79 0.65 -17.51 -7.26
CA LYS A 79 -0.54 -16.69 -7.00
C LYS A 79 -0.26 -15.19 -6.82
N TYR A 80 0.98 -14.79 -6.53
CA TYR A 80 1.38 -13.39 -6.34
C TYR A 80 2.17 -12.82 -7.52
N ASN A 81 2.52 -13.63 -8.52
CA ASN A 81 3.41 -13.21 -9.60
C ASN A 81 2.90 -11.98 -10.33
N LYS A 82 1.60 -11.92 -10.61
CA LYS A 82 1.02 -10.75 -11.29
C LYS A 82 1.16 -9.46 -10.46
N ILE A 83 1.00 -9.57 -9.14
CA ILE A 83 1.18 -8.44 -8.20
C ILE A 83 2.64 -7.99 -8.19
N LEU A 84 3.58 -8.92 -8.15
CA LEU A 84 5.01 -8.61 -8.14
C LEU A 84 5.50 -8.06 -9.48
N VAL A 85 5.02 -8.59 -10.61
CA VAL A 85 5.33 -8.08 -11.95
C VAL A 85 4.79 -6.65 -12.11
N HIS A 86 3.53 -6.41 -11.71
CA HIS A 86 2.97 -5.05 -11.71
C HIS A 86 3.80 -4.10 -10.85
N THR A 87 4.18 -4.54 -9.65
CA THR A 87 5.04 -3.77 -8.74
C THR A 87 6.38 -3.45 -9.38
N ALA A 88 7.09 -4.45 -9.91
CA ALA A 88 8.39 -4.27 -10.57
C ALA A 88 8.29 -3.30 -11.76
N ASN A 89 7.24 -3.40 -12.57
CA ASN A 89 6.98 -2.48 -13.68
C ASN A 89 6.83 -1.03 -13.20
N LEU A 90 6.13 -0.79 -12.07
CA LEU A 90 6.05 0.54 -11.48
C LEU A 90 7.41 1.04 -10.99
N LEU A 91 8.18 0.19 -10.30
CA LEU A 91 9.49 0.57 -9.76
C LEU A 91 10.46 0.98 -10.88
N ILE A 92 10.50 0.21 -11.97
CA ILE A 92 11.33 0.51 -13.14
C ILE A 92 10.85 1.78 -13.84
N LYS A 93 9.56 1.86 -14.16
CA LYS A 93 8.98 2.97 -14.93
C LYS A 93 9.15 4.33 -14.26
N PHE A 94 9.03 4.37 -12.94
CA PHE A 94 9.09 5.60 -12.15
C PHE A 94 10.43 5.81 -11.43
N ASN A 95 11.45 4.98 -11.73
CA ASN A 95 12.76 5.04 -11.10
C ASN A 95 12.67 5.05 -9.56
N ILE A 96 11.86 4.14 -8.98
CA ILE A 96 11.60 4.07 -7.54
C ILE A 96 12.53 3.06 -6.89
N GLN A 97 13.22 3.49 -5.83
CA GLN A 97 13.89 2.62 -4.88
C GLN A 97 12.95 2.35 -3.71
N LEU A 98 12.34 1.16 -3.72
CA LEU A 98 11.43 0.73 -2.66
C LEU A 98 12.18 0.04 -1.53
N LYS A 99 11.88 0.43 -0.29
CA LYS A 99 12.15 -0.36 0.92
C LYS A 99 10.82 -0.66 1.59
N VAL A 100 10.58 -1.93 1.92
CA VAL A 100 9.47 -2.29 2.82
C VAL A 100 10.05 -2.58 4.19
N ASP A 101 9.55 -1.89 5.21
CA ASP A 101 10.07 -2.00 6.57
C ASP A 101 8.99 -2.49 7.53
N HIS A 102 9.41 -3.36 8.45
CA HIS A 102 8.49 -3.93 9.42
C HIS A 102 8.25 -2.94 10.56
N ILE A 103 6.98 -2.74 10.93
CA ILE A 103 6.60 -2.02 12.16
C ILE A 103 5.67 -2.88 13.01
N PRO A 104 5.72 -2.79 14.36
CA PRO A 104 4.71 -3.43 15.21
C PRO A 104 3.30 -2.95 14.88
N GLY A 105 2.29 -3.82 15.02
CA GLY A 105 0.89 -3.49 14.75
C GLY A 105 0.37 -2.29 15.55
N GLU A 106 0.89 -2.07 16.77
CA GLU A 106 0.57 -0.89 17.59
C GLU A 106 1.01 0.42 16.93
N LYS A 107 2.03 0.38 16.07
CA LYS A 107 2.44 1.52 15.24
C LYS A 107 1.70 1.58 13.90
N ASN A 108 1.02 0.50 13.50
CA ASN A 108 0.24 0.40 12.26
C ASN A 108 -1.27 0.60 12.45
N MET A 109 -1.71 1.01 13.65
CA MET A 109 -3.13 1.13 14.02
C MET A 109 -3.99 1.92 13.02
N VAL A 110 -3.45 2.96 12.39
CA VAL A 110 -4.20 3.76 11.42
C VAL A 110 -4.59 2.93 10.19
N ALA A 111 -3.67 2.12 9.67
CA ALA A 111 -3.94 1.22 8.54
C ALA A 111 -4.94 0.12 8.92
N ASP A 112 -4.83 -0.42 10.14
CA ASP A 112 -5.79 -1.40 10.67
C ASP A 112 -7.19 -0.84 10.81
N LEU A 113 -7.32 0.39 11.32
CA LEU A 113 -8.60 1.05 11.49
C LEU A 113 -9.24 1.40 10.14
N LEU A 114 -8.43 1.77 9.14
CA LEU A 114 -8.88 1.96 7.75
C LEU A 114 -9.36 0.64 7.15
N LEU A 115 -8.62 -0.46 7.36
CA LEU A 115 -9.01 -1.80 6.89
C LEU A 115 -10.36 -2.25 7.48
N ARG A 116 -10.61 -1.92 8.76
CA ARG A 116 -11.82 -2.30 9.49
C ARG A 116 -12.97 -1.28 9.36
N GLU A 117 -12.78 -0.23 8.58
CA GLU A 117 -13.72 0.91 8.43
C GLU A 117 -14.15 1.53 9.77
N ASN A 118 -13.31 1.46 10.82
CA ASN A 118 -13.63 1.98 12.15
C ASN A 118 -13.39 3.50 12.23
N THR A 119 -14.28 4.24 11.59
CA THR A 119 -14.19 5.69 11.44
C THR A 119 -14.21 6.41 12.79
N THR A 120 -14.98 5.93 13.77
CA THR A 120 -15.07 6.54 15.10
C THR A 120 -13.72 6.57 15.81
N LYS A 121 -13.04 5.41 15.88
CA LYS A 121 -11.72 5.31 16.51
C LYS A 121 -10.62 5.97 15.67
N LEU A 122 -10.76 5.98 14.34
CA LEU A 122 -9.86 6.69 13.46
C LEU A 122 -9.93 8.21 13.68
N LYS A 123 -11.14 8.75 13.84
CA LYS A 123 -11.37 10.18 14.12
C LYS A 123 -10.93 10.61 15.52
N SER A 124 -10.97 9.73 16.52
CA SER A 124 -10.39 10.04 17.83
C SER A 124 -8.86 10.04 17.80
N LEU A 125 -8.25 9.15 17.01
CA LEU A 125 -6.79 9.05 16.88
C LEU A 125 -6.19 10.16 15.99
N LEU A 126 -6.82 10.44 14.85
CA LEU A 126 -6.39 11.43 13.87
C LEU A 126 -7.61 12.21 13.34
N PRO A 127 -8.08 13.26 14.06
CA PRO A 127 -9.28 14.02 13.68
C PRO A 127 -9.21 14.64 12.29
N THR A 128 -8.01 15.08 11.90
CA THR A 128 -7.72 15.73 10.61
C THR A 128 -7.60 14.77 9.44
N LEU A 129 -7.55 13.45 9.69
CA LEU A 129 -7.44 12.46 8.63
C LEU A 129 -8.74 12.41 7.81
N SER A 130 -8.64 12.71 6.54
CA SER A 130 -9.70 12.47 5.55
C SER A 130 -9.64 11.02 5.08
N ILE A 131 -10.78 10.43 4.74
CA ILE A 131 -10.86 9.06 4.23
C ILE A 131 -11.31 9.11 2.77
N SER A 132 -10.58 8.43 1.90
CA SER A 132 -10.90 8.30 0.48
C SER A 132 -10.97 6.83 0.08
N ARG A 133 -11.62 6.55 -1.06
CA ARG A 133 -11.69 5.21 -1.64
C ARG A 133 -10.61 5.05 -2.70
N PHE A 134 -10.05 3.85 -2.81
CA PHE A 134 -9.19 3.48 -3.93
C PHE A 134 -9.69 2.22 -4.61
N THR A 135 -9.34 2.05 -5.88
CA THR A 135 -9.58 0.82 -6.63
C THR A 135 -8.24 0.11 -6.84
N PRO A 136 -8.13 -1.18 -6.49
CA PRO A 136 -6.92 -1.93 -6.71
C PRO A 136 -6.65 -2.11 -8.21
N PRO A 137 -5.40 -2.33 -8.63
CA PRO A 137 -5.10 -2.66 -10.02
C PRO A 137 -5.76 -3.99 -10.42
N SER A 138 -6.31 -4.05 -11.63
CA SER A 138 -6.82 -5.29 -12.22
C SER A 138 -5.63 -6.13 -12.73
N LEU A 139 -5.40 -7.30 -12.11
CA LEU A 139 -4.22 -8.15 -12.34
C LEU A 139 -4.59 -9.59 -12.71
#